data_AF-A0A3R7MK91-F1
#
_entry.id   AF-A0A3R7MK91-F1
#
_cell.length_a   1.000
_cell.length_b   1.000
_cell.length_c   1.000
_cell.angle_alpha   90.00
_cell.angle_beta   90.00
_cell.angle_gamma   90.00
#
_symmetry.space_group_name_H-M   'P 1'
#
loop_
_entity.id
_entity.type
_entity.pdbx_description
1 polymer ?
#
loop_
_entity_poly.entity_id
_entity_poly.type
_entity_poly.pdbx_seq_one_letter_code
_entity_poly.pdbx_strand_id
1 'polypeptide(L)'
;MFRVTDGGSFDIDAVMYATTVAPLHDVEETTRIHYHGPLIVMRENTTTTVVNEWRRANEGSQTYTAPTAAETKHGLPAEVTVCFDNSFSRVSPKWLLFQFLKRDLIELDPETTARTEAAVEKTLYKHGTVLFELATVTEQMRQMRELDRVRHASLVHIITGGLVGNILILAIMAAYQYLTLTRFLAHRRAK
;
A
#
# COMPACT_ATOMS: atom_id res chain seq x y z
N MET A 1 -2.97 3.74 0.74
CA MET A 1 -2.41 2.52 1.35
C MET A 1 -1.24 2.06 0.51
N PHE A 2 -0.18 1.53 1.11
CA PHE A 2 0.91 0.89 0.39
C PHE A 2 1.36 -0.39 1.09
N ARG A 3 2.00 -1.27 0.33
CA ARG A 3 2.62 -2.50 0.83
C ARG A 3 3.82 -2.89 -0.01
N VAL A 4 4.91 -3.32 0.62
CA VAL A 4 6.09 -3.89 -0.03
C VAL A 4 5.81 -5.36 -0.35
N THR A 5 5.93 -5.73 -1.63
CA THR A 5 5.61 -7.09 -2.10
C THR A 5 6.85 -7.97 -2.26
N ASP A 6 8.00 -7.39 -2.62
CA ASP A 6 9.25 -8.11 -2.81
C ASP A 6 10.48 -7.19 -2.62
N GLY A 7 11.60 -7.77 -2.18
CA GLY A 7 12.85 -7.10 -1.85
C GLY A 7 13.43 -7.60 -0.51
N GLY A 8 14.73 -7.88 -0.46
CA GLY A 8 15.38 -8.68 0.60
C GLY A 8 15.04 -8.29 2.06
N SER A 9 14.98 -7.00 2.39
CA SER A 9 14.28 -6.50 3.58
C SER A 9 12.88 -6.01 3.19
N PHE A 10 11.82 -6.33 3.94
CA PHE A 10 10.47 -5.91 3.58
C PHE A 10 10.18 -4.44 3.88
N ASP A 11 11.19 -3.68 4.27
CA ASP A 11 11.07 -2.33 4.80
C ASP A 11 11.16 -1.28 3.67
N ILE A 12 10.41 -0.18 3.77
CA ILE A 12 10.61 1.06 2.99
C ILE A 12 10.36 2.30 3.84
N ASP A 13 11.03 3.42 3.53
CA ASP A 13 10.71 4.72 4.12
C ASP A 13 9.69 5.42 3.20
N ALA A 14 8.60 5.93 3.77
CA ALA A 14 7.56 6.63 3.01
C ALA A 14 7.12 7.90 3.74
N VAL A 15 6.89 8.98 2.99
CA VAL A 15 6.38 10.24 3.54
C VAL A 15 5.20 10.72 2.72
N MET A 16 4.13 11.09 3.41
CA MET A 16 2.94 11.70 2.82
C MET A 16 2.92 13.18 3.14
N TYR A 17 2.82 14.00 2.10
CA TYR A 17 2.71 15.45 2.19
C TYR A 17 1.33 15.91 1.72
N ALA A 18 0.82 16.96 2.34
CA ALA A 18 -0.34 17.71 1.86
C ALA A 18 0.08 19.16 1.62
N THR A 19 -0.10 19.63 0.40
CA THR A 19 0.17 20.98 -0.04
C THR A 19 -1.16 21.70 -0.24
N THR A 20 -1.36 22.77 0.52
CA THR A 20 -2.59 23.57 0.50
C THR A 20 -2.28 25.04 0.25
N VAL A 21 -3.24 25.76 -0.32
CA VAL A 21 -3.21 27.22 -0.39
C VAL A 21 -3.77 27.80 0.91
N ALA A 22 -3.22 28.94 1.36
CA ALA A 22 -3.70 29.61 2.56
C ALA A 22 -5.15 30.10 2.39
N PRO A 23 -5.98 30.03 3.45
CA PRO A 23 -7.37 30.46 3.38
C PRO A 23 -7.48 31.96 3.09
N LEU A 24 -8.52 32.36 2.34
CA LEU A 24 -8.87 33.78 2.16
C LEU A 24 -9.67 34.30 3.36
N HIS A 25 -9.71 35.63 3.52
CA HIS A 25 -10.50 36.25 4.59
C HIS A 25 -11.98 36.26 4.24
N ASP A 26 -12.30 36.47 2.95
CA ASP A 26 -13.68 36.51 2.45
C ASP A 26 -13.81 35.74 1.13
N VAL A 27 -15.00 35.20 0.88
CA VAL A 27 -15.35 34.48 -0.36
C VAL A 27 -15.36 35.45 -1.54
N GLU A 28 -15.73 36.72 -1.35
CA GLU A 28 -15.75 37.73 -2.43
C GLU A 28 -14.35 37.93 -3.06
N GLU A 29 -13.29 37.71 -2.29
CA GLU A 29 -11.89 37.84 -2.73
C GLU A 29 -11.50 36.79 -3.78
N THR A 30 -12.21 35.67 -3.86
CA THR A 30 -11.97 34.60 -4.84
C THR A 30 -12.02 35.12 -6.28
N THR A 31 -13.00 35.97 -6.59
CA THR A 31 -13.19 36.55 -7.93
C THR A 31 -12.04 37.49 -8.33
N ARG A 32 -11.33 38.04 -7.33
CA ARG A 32 -10.23 39.00 -7.51
C ARG A 32 -8.86 38.35 -7.38
N ILE A 33 -8.79 37.07 -7.01
CA ILE A 33 -7.54 36.36 -6.72
C ILE A 33 -6.56 36.35 -7.91
N HIS A 34 -7.08 36.48 -9.13
CA HIS A 34 -6.29 36.49 -10.37
C HIS A 34 -5.84 37.89 -10.82
N TYR A 35 -6.45 38.95 -10.28
CA TYR A 35 -6.28 40.32 -10.78
C TYR A 35 -5.68 41.26 -9.74
N HIS A 36 -5.67 40.87 -8.46
CA HIS A 36 -5.19 41.69 -7.36
C HIS A 36 -3.83 41.17 -6.87
N GLY A 37 -2.77 41.98 -7.03
CA GLY A 37 -1.38 41.59 -6.74
C GLY A 37 -1.16 40.89 -5.39
N PRO A 38 -1.62 41.45 -4.26
CA PRO A 38 -1.51 40.80 -2.94
C PRO A 38 -2.17 39.41 -2.86
N LEU A 39 -3.30 39.19 -3.55
CA LEU A 39 -4.03 37.92 -3.54
C LEU A 39 -3.36 36.88 -4.45
N ILE A 40 -2.71 37.31 -5.54
CA ILE A 40 -1.89 36.44 -6.39
C ILE A 40 -0.74 35.84 -5.58
N VAL A 41 -0.08 36.66 -4.75
CA VAL A 41 1.02 36.20 -3.88
C VAL A 41 0.50 35.18 -2.87
N MET A 42 -0.69 35.36 -2.30
CA MET A 42 -1.30 34.37 -1.40
C MET A 42 -1.63 33.05 -2.11
N ARG A 43 -2.14 33.11 -3.35
CA ARG A 43 -2.41 31.91 -4.16
C ARG A 43 -1.15 31.10 -4.44
N GLU A 44 -0.04 31.80 -4.71
CA GLU A 44 1.26 31.18 -5.02
C GLU A 44 2.00 30.73 -3.76
N ASN A 45 1.63 31.26 -2.59
CA ASN A 45 2.16 30.85 -1.30
C ASN A 45 1.47 29.57 -0.81
N THR A 46 1.95 28.43 -1.31
CA THR A 46 1.49 27.11 -0.87
C THR A 46 2.23 26.66 0.37
N THR A 47 1.50 26.05 1.30
CA THR A 47 2.06 25.46 2.51
C THR A 47 2.06 23.94 2.38
N THR A 48 3.24 23.34 2.41
CA THR A 48 3.40 21.88 2.44
C THR A 48 3.56 21.41 3.88
N THR A 49 2.72 20.47 4.28
CA THR A 49 2.73 19.86 5.61
C THR A 49 2.95 18.35 5.51
N VAL A 50 3.69 17.79 6.47
CA VAL A 50 3.85 16.34 6.58
C VAL A 50 2.61 15.78 7.26
N VAL A 51 1.87 14.93 6.55
CA VAL A 51 0.68 14.24 7.07
C VAL A 51 1.10 13.04 7.90
N ASN A 52 2.00 12.23 7.37
CA ASN A 52 2.55 11.07 8.07
C ASN A 52 3.90 10.65 7.48
N GLU A 53 4.72 10.00 8.31
CA GLU A 53 6.02 9.44 7.96
C GLU A 53 6.07 7.99 8.45
N TRP A 54 6.40 7.08 7.55
CA TRP A 54 6.68 5.69 7.84
C TRP A 54 8.16 5.44 7.68
N ARG A 55 8.80 4.93 8.73
CA ARG A 55 10.20 4.52 8.69
C ARG A 55 10.30 3.01 8.74
N ARG A 56 11.03 2.44 7.78
CA ARG A 56 11.28 1.01 7.63
C ARG A 56 10.00 0.17 7.80
N ALA A 57 8.95 0.59 7.12
CA ALA A 57 7.64 -0.04 7.21
C ALA A 57 7.39 -0.94 6.00
N ASN A 58 6.70 -2.05 6.23
CA ASN A 58 6.35 -3.00 5.17
C ASN A 58 4.98 -2.71 4.58
N GLU A 59 4.13 -2.05 5.36
CA GLU A 59 2.79 -1.63 4.99
C GLU A 59 2.44 -0.34 5.72
N GLY A 60 1.58 0.46 5.09
CA GLY A 60 1.11 1.70 5.67
C GLY A 60 -0.23 2.12 5.08
N SER A 61 -1.09 2.65 5.92
CA SER A 61 -2.35 3.25 5.49
C SER A 61 -2.57 4.56 6.21
N GLN A 62 -2.93 5.59 5.46
CA GLN A 62 -3.30 6.89 5.98
C GLN A 62 -4.49 7.39 5.19
N THR A 63 -5.40 8.03 5.92
CA THR A 63 -6.49 8.82 5.34
C THR A 63 -6.21 10.29 5.65
N TYR A 64 -6.41 11.15 4.67
CA TYR A 64 -6.32 12.59 4.80
C TYR A 64 -7.62 13.20 4.30
N THR A 65 -8.18 14.12 5.08
CA THR A 65 -9.33 14.91 4.70
C THR A 65 -8.84 16.30 4.33
N ALA A 66 -9.04 16.70 3.08
CA ALA A 66 -8.71 18.04 2.62
C ALA A 66 -9.60 19.09 3.33
N PRO A 67 -9.09 20.30 3.58
CA PRO A 67 -9.89 21.37 4.16
C PRO A 67 -11.04 21.76 3.22
N THR A 68 -12.17 22.14 3.81
CA THR A 68 -13.42 22.44 3.06
C THR A 68 -13.35 23.81 2.38
N ALA A 69 -14.18 24.07 1.36
CA ALA A 69 -14.34 25.40 0.78
C ALA A 69 -14.89 26.39 1.80
N ALA A 70 -15.70 25.93 2.76
CA ALA A 70 -16.19 26.75 3.86
C ALA A 70 -15.06 27.27 4.77
N GLU A 71 -14.03 26.45 5.00
CA GLU A 71 -12.83 26.80 5.79
C GLU A 71 -11.83 27.61 4.98
N THR A 72 -11.58 27.23 3.72
CA THR A 72 -10.58 27.87 2.86
C THR A 72 -11.07 29.15 2.19
N LYS A 73 -12.39 29.35 2.10
CA LYS A 73 -13.08 30.44 1.39
C LYS A 73 -12.83 30.52 -0.12
N HIS A 74 -11.87 29.75 -0.65
CA HIS A 74 -11.52 29.69 -2.07
C HIS A 74 -11.76 28.32 -2.72
N GLY A 75 -11.94 27.25 -1.94
CA GLY A 75 -12.28 25.92 -2.46
C GLY A 75 -11.23 25.33 -3.41
N LEU A 76 -9.95 25.73 -3.27
CA LEU A 76 -8.88 25.18 -4.10
C LEU A 76 -8.49 23.80 -3.57
N PRO A 77 -8.26 22.81 -4.45
CA PRO A 77 -7.95 21.46 -4.03
C PRO A 77 -6.60 21.38 -3.31
N ALA A 78 -6.53 20.53 -2.29
CA ALA A 78 -5.27 20.14 -1.67
C ALA A 78 -4.54 19.15 -2.57
N GLU A 79 -3.26 19.40 -2.84
CA GLU A 79 -2.38 18.44 -3.52
C GLU A 79 -1.80 17.49 -2.49
N VAL A 80 -1.95 16.19 -2.72
CA VAL A 80 -1.42 15.14 -1.85
C VAL A 80 -0.30 14.40 -2.57
N THR A 81 0.89 14.42 -1.99
CA THR A 81 2.08 13.77 -2.55
C THR A 81 2.55 12.66 -1.64
N VAL A 82 2.83 11.47 -2.19
CA VAL A 82 3.40 10.34 -1.45
C VAL A 82 4.77 10.01 -2.04
N CYS A 83 5.80 10.07 -1.22
CA CYS A 83 7.18 9.78 -1.59
C CYS A 83 7.63 8.47 -0.97
N PHE A 84 8.25 7.59 -1.76
CA PHE A 84 8.84 6.34 -1.31
C PHE A 84 10.35 6.41 -1.47
N ASP A 85 11.09 6.23 -0.39
CA ASP A 85 12.54 6.25 -0.37
C ASP A 85 13.12 4.86 -0.04
N ASN A 86 14.02 4.41 -0.91
CA ASN A 86 14.79 3.18 -0.77
C ASN A 86 16.32 3.45 -0.76
N SER A 87 16.72 4.70 -0.49
CA SER A 87 18.12 5.13 -0.45
C SER A 87 18.98 4.33 0.55
N PHE A 88 18.35 3.73 1.58
CA PHE A 88 19.03 2.88 2.55
C PHE A 88 19.47 1.52 1.98
N SER A 89 18.83 0.99 0.93
CA SER A 89 19.15 -0.31 0.34
C SER A 89 20.14 -0.14 -0.81
N ARG A 90 21.35 -0.70 -0.66
CA ARG A 90 22.39 -0.62 -1.70
C ARG A 90 22.25 -1.63 -2.83
N VAL A 91 21.53 -2.73 -2.59
CA VAL A 91 21.57 -3.92 -3.47
C VAL A 91 20.19 -4.38 -3.88
N SER A 92 19.21 -4.30 -2.97
CA SER A 92 17.86 -4.83 -3.25
C SER A 92 16.92 -3.72 -3.74
N PRO A 93 16.42 -3.78 -4.99
CA PRO A 93 15.25 -2.99 -5.36
C PRO A 93 14.03 -3.45 -4.55
N LYS A 94 13.08 -2.55 -4.35
CA LYS A 94 11.81 -2.83 -3.66
C LYS A 94 10.66 -2.74 -4.65
N TRP A 95 9.76 -3.70 -4.56
CA TRP A 95 8.51 -3.68 -5.29
C TRP A 95 7.38 -3.27 -4.35
N LEU A 96 6.58 -2.31 -4.80
CA LEU A 96 5.54 -1.69 -4.00
C LEU A 96 4.19 -1.83 -4.70
N LEU A 97 3.19 -2.23 -3.93
CA LEU A 97 1.80 -2.05 -4.28
C LEU A 97 1.31 -0.78 -3.61
N PHE A 98 0.98 0.24 -4.39
CA PHE A 98 0.42 1.49 -3.91
C PHE A 98 -1.01 1.68 -4.41
N GLN A 99 -1.90 2.06 -3.51
CA GLN A 99 -3.28 2.37 -3.81
C GLN A 99 -3.64 3.75 -3.27
N PHE A 100 -4.05 4.62 -4.20
CA PHE A 100 -4.57 5.94 -3.92
C PHE A 100 -6.08 5.96 -4.20
N LEU A 101 -6.86 6.26 -3.17
CA LEU A 101 -8.31 6.26 -3.22
C LEU A 101 -8.77 7.67 -2.83
N LYS A 102 -9.29 8.41 -3.80
CA LYS A 102 -9.88 9.73 -3.57
C LYS A 102 -11.38 9.54 -3.29
N ARG A 103 -11.84 10.08 -2.16
CA ARG A 103 -13.26 10.17 -1.83
C ARG A 103 -13.64 11.64 -1.84
N ASP A 104 -14.38 12.05 -2.86
CA ASP A 104 -14.93 13.39 -2.91
C ASP A 104 -16.13 13.47 -1.96
N LEU A 105 -16.01 14.33 -0.94
CA LEU A 105 -17.12 14.71 -0.09
C LEU A 105 -17.91 15.80 -0.80
N ILE A 106 -19.23 15.63 -0.86
CA ILE A 106 -20.13 16.60 -1.49
C ILE A 106 -20.31 17.75 -0.50
N GLU A 107 -19.86 18.94 -0.88
CA GLU A 107 -20.27 20.18 -0.22
C GLU A 107 -21.64 20.56 -0.75
N LEU A 108 -22.68 20.27 0.02
CA LEU A 108 -24.05 20.63 -0.31
C LEU A 108 -24.21 22.14 -0.06
N ASP A 109 -24.31 22.92 -1.13
CA ASP A 109 -24.65 24.34 -1.03
C ASP A 109 -26.04 24.47 -0.36
N PRO A 110 -26.16 25.14 0.80
CA PRO A 110 -27.42 25.25 1.52
C PRO A 110 -28.50 26.05 0.78
N GLU A 111 -28.16 26.83 -0.26
CA GLU A 111 -29.11 27.75 -0.91
C GLU A 111 -29.63 27.34 -2.30
N THR A 112 -29.13 26.27 -2.93
CA THR A 112 -29.66 25.88 -4.25
C THR A 112 -30.88 24.95 -4.15
N THR A 113 -31.97 25.39 -4.78
CA THR A 113 -33.36 24.92 -4.89
C THR A 113 -33.62 23.45 -5.33
N ALA A 114 -32.83 22.46 -4.94
CA ALA A 114 -32.90 21.12 -5.51
C ALA A 114 -33.21 19.98 -4.51
N ARG A 115 -34.40 19.97 -3.89
CA ARG A 115 -34.82 18.83 -3.04
C ARG A 115 -34.80 17.47 -3.76
N THR A 116 -35.05 17.47 -5.07
CA THR A 116 -35.04 16.27 -5.92
C THR A 116 -33.63 15.85 -6.32
N GLU A 117 -32.75 16.79 -6.69
CA GLU A 117 -31.35 16.46 -6.98
C GLU A 117 -30.62 16.04 -5.71
N ALA A 118 -30.82 16.75 -4.59
CA ALA A 118 -30.25 16.36 -3.30
C ALA A 118 -30.70 14.95 -2.84
N ALA A 119 -31.92 14.51 -3.17
CA ALA A 119 -32.40 13.17 -2.85
C ALA A 119 -31.77 12.09 -3.75
N VAL A 120 -31.69 12.33 -5.06
CA VAL A 120 -31.05 11.44 -6.04
C VAL A 120 -29.53 11.37 -5.79
N GLU A 121 -28.93 12.49 -5.43
CA GLU A 121 -27.51 12.59 -5.14
C GLU A 121 -27.16 11.93 -3.81
N LYS A 122 -28.03 12.03 -2.79
CA LYS A 122 -27.88 11.27 -1.53
C LYS A 122 -27.96 9.76 -1.75
N THR A 123 -28.81 9.28 -2.67
CA THR A 123 -28.85 7.84 -3.01
C THR A 123 -27.63 7.42 -3.81
N LEU A 124 -27.15 8.23 -4.77
CA LEU A 124 -25.89 7.98 -5.46
C LEU A 124 -24.70 7.92 -4.49
N TYR A 125 -24.62 8.85 -3.54
CA TYR A 125 -23.58 8.85 -2.51
C TYR A 125 -23.60 7.57 -1.69
N LYS A 126 -24.79 7.13 -1.25
CA LYS A 126 -24.95 5.87 -0.51
C LYS A 126 -24.50 4.65 -1.33
N HIS A 127 -24.79 4.63 -2.63
CA HIS A 127 -24.31 3.55 -3.51
C HIS A 127 -22.80 3.64 -3.75
N GLY A 128 -22.26 4.85 -3.91
CA GLY A 128 -20.83 5.11 -4.04
C GLY A 128 -20.04 4.68 -2.80
N THR A 129 -20.56 4.92 -1.60
CA THR A 129 -19.92 4.45 -0.36
C THR A 129 -19.83 2.94 -0.28
N VAL A 130 -20.91 2.25 -0.67
CA VAL A 130 -20.94 0.78 -0.66
C VAL A 130 -19.96 0.20 -1.70
N LEU A 131 -19.90 0.79 -2.90
CA LEU A 131 -18.94 0.38 -3.94
C LEU A 131 -17.49 0.62 -3.50
N PHE A 132 -17.22 1.73 -2.83
CA PHE A 132 -15.90 2.04 -2.29
C PHE A 132 -15.48 1.04 -1.21
N GLU A 133 -16.37 0.75 -0.25
CA GLU A 133 -16.13 -0.27 0.77
C GLU A 133 -15.88 -1.65 0.14
N LEU A 134 -16.73 -2.05 -0.82
CA LEU A 134 -16.52 -3.28 -1.58
C LEU A 134 -15.16 -3.31 -2.28
N ALA A 135 -14.75 -2.22 -2.93
CA ALA A 135 -13.45 -2.13 -3.60
C ALA A 135 -12.28 -2.22 -2.60
N THR A 136 -12.42 -1.62 -1.42
CA THR A 136 -11.39 -1.74 -0.38
C THR A 136 -11.29 -3.15 0.19
N VAL A 137 -12.43 -3.82 0.39
CA VAL A 137 -12.49 -5.19 0.93
C VAL A 137 -11.97 -6.21 -0.08
N THR A 138 -12.37 -6.11 -1.35
CA THR A 138 -11.87 -7.03 -2.40
C THR A 138 -10.36 -6.91 -2.58
N GLU A 139 -9.82 -5.71 -2.47
CA GLU A 139 -8.38 -5.50 -2.57
C GLU A 139 -7.62 -6.05 -1.36
N GLN A 140 -8.15 -5.88 -0.14
CA GLN A 140 -7.61 -6.55 1.05
C GLN A 140 -7.62 -8.08 0.89
N MET A 141 -8.69 -8.66 0.34
CA MET A 141 -8.74 -10.09 0.03
C MET A 141 -7.70 -10.50 -1.02
N ARG A 142 -7.47 -9.67 -2.05
CA ARG A 142 -6.43 -9.91 -3.06
C ARG A 142 -5.04 -9.96 -2.42
N GLN A 143 -4.75 -9.00 -1.55
CA GLN A 143 -3.48 -8.93 -0.81
C GLN A 143 -3.28 -10.12 0.15
N MET A 144 -4.34 -10.61 0.81
CA MET A 144 -4.27 -11.83 1.62
C MET A 144 -3.99 -13.06 0.75
N ARG A 145 -4.64 -13.16 -0.41
CA ARG A 145 -4.45 -14.28 -1.34
C ARG A 145 -3.02 -14.34 -1.89
N GLU A 146 -2.40 -13.20 -2.16
CA GLU A 146 -0.99 -13.13 -2.56
C GLU A 146 -0.06 -13.60 -1.43
N LEU A 147 -0.33 -13.20 -0.18
CA LEU A 147 0.41 -13.68 0.99
C LEU A 147 0.34 -15.22 1.13
N ASP A 148 -0.86 -15.79 1.02
CA ASP A 148 -1.05 -17.24 1.11
C ASP A 148 -0.33 -17.98 -0.02
N ARG A 149 -0.33 -17.43 -1.24
CA ARG A 149 0.39 -18.03 -2.37
C ARG A 149 1.90 -18.09 -2.12
N VAL A 150 2.48 -17.02 -1.59
CA VAL A 150 3.92 -16.96 -1.24
C VAL A 150 4.23 -17.97 -0.12
N ARG A 151 3.37 -18.03 0.91
CA ARG A 151 3.54 -18.97 2.02
C ARG A 151 3.49 -20.42 1.56
N HIS A 152 2.54 -20.77 0.70
CA HIS A 152 2.46 -22.12 0.12
C HIS A 152 3.66 -22.48 -0.75
N ALA A 153 4.18 -21.55 -1.55
CA ALA A 153 5.40 -21.78 -2.33
C ALA A 153 6.61 -22.11 -1.43
N SER A 154 6.76 -21.40 -0.30
CA SER A 154 7.82 -21.69 0.67
C SER A 154 7.69 -23.07 1.34
N LEU A 155 6.46 -23.46 1.69
CA LEU A 155 6.17 -24.76 2.30
C LEU A 155 6.49 -25.91 1.36
N VAL A 156 6.18 -25.77 0.07
CA VAL A 156 6.53 -26.78 -0.96
C VAL A 156 8.04 -26.99 -1.00
N HIS A 157 8.84 -25.93 -1.05
CA HIS A 157 10.30 -26.06 -1.06
C HIS A 157 10.86 -26.77 0.19
N ILE A 158 10.31 -26.48 1.37
CA ILE A 158 10.72 -27.16 2.62
C ILE A 158 10.37 -28.65 2.57
N ILE A 159 9.16 -28.99 2.12
CA ILE A 159 8.71 -30.39 2.01
C ILE A 159 9.56 -31.15 0.97
N THR A 160 9.82 -30.54 -0.20
CA THR A 160 10.66 -31.17 -1.24
C THR A 160 12.09 -31.37 -0.75
N GLY A 161 12.67 -30.37 -0.05
CA GLY A 161 14.00 -30.49 0.56
C GLY A 161 14.07 -31.63 1.58
N GLY A 162 13.07 -31.73 2.46
CA GLY A 162 12.96 -32.83 3.42
C GLY A 162 12.83 -34.22 2.77
N LEU A 163 12.06 -34.32 1.67
CA LEU A 163 11.92 -35.56 0.92
C LEU A 163 13.23 -35.99 0.28
N VAL A 164 13.94 -35.06 -0.38
CA VAL A 164 15.25 -35.33 -1.00
C VAL A 164 16.27 -35.75 0.05
N GLY A 165 16.30 -35.08 1.20
CA GLY A 165 17.16 -35.45 2.33
C GLY A 165 16.92 -36.88 2.81
N ASN A 166 15.65 -37.27 2.99
CA ASN A 166 15.29 -38.63 3.40
C ASN A 166 15.71 -39.70 2.39
N ILE A 167 15.50 -39.46 1.09
CA ILE A 167 15.94 -40.38 0.02
C ILE A 167 17.45 -40.57 0.07
N LEU A 168 18.21 -39.50 0.27
CA LEU A 168 19.67 -39.51 0.30
C LEU A 168 20.21 -40.29 1.52
N ILE A 169 19.60 -40.09 2.69
CA ILE A 169 19.95 -40.84 3.91
C ILE A 169 19.67 -42.34 3.73
N LEU A 170 18.51 -42.70 3.15
CA LEU A 170 18.17 -44.09 2.85
C LEU A 170 19.16 -44.72 1.87
N ALA A 171 19.57 -44.00 0.83
CA ALA A 171 20.56 -44.47 -0.14
C ALA A 171 21.93 -44.72 0.51
N ILE A 172 22.39 -43.82 1.38
CA ILE A 172 23.64 -43.99 2.13
C ILE A 172 23.56 -45.22 3.04
N MET A 173 22.46 -45.37 3.79
CA MET A 173 22.27 -46.54 4.66
C MET A 173 22.26 -47.84 3.87
N ALA A 174 21.57 -47.89 2.72
CA ALA A 174 21.54 -49.06 1.86
C ALA A 174 22.93 -49.41 1.30
N ALA A 175 23.70 -48.42 0.85
CA ALA A 175 25.07 -48.63 0.37
C ALA A 175 26.00 -49.14 1.49
N TYR A 176 25.88 -48.57 2.68
CA TYR A 176 26.64 -49.01 3.86
C TYR A 176 26.30 -50.45 4.25
N GLN A 177 25.00 -50.79 4.30
CA GLN A 177 24.55 -52.15 4.56
C GLN A 177 25.06 -53.13 3.50
N TYR A 178 25.02 -52.75 2.22
CA TYR A 178 25.52 -53.59 1.14
C TYR A 178 27.04 -53.86 1.27
N LEU A 179 27.84 -52.83 1.53
CA LEU A 179 29.30 -52.97 1.69
C LEU A 179 29.69 -53.78 2.93
N THR A 180 28.97 -53.60 4.04
CA THR A 180 29.22 -54.35 5.28
C THR A 180 28.84 -55.82 5.11
N LEU A 181 27.70 -56.11 4.48
CA LEU A 181 27.23 -57.48 4.24
C LEU A 181 28.14 -58.22 3.24
N THR A 182 28.57 -57.57 2.17
CA THR A 182 29.50 -58.15 1.19
C THR A 182 30.87 -58.45 1.79
N ARG A 183 31.43 -57.55 2.61
CA ARG A 183 32.66 -57.82 3.36
C ARG A 183 32.51 -58.98 4.34
N PHE A 184 31.40 -59.04 5.07
CA PHE A 184 31.14 -60.13 6.01
C PHE A 184 31.02 -61.48 5.31
N LEU A 185 30.28 -61.55 4.21
CA LEU A 185 30.14 -62.77 3.41
C LEU A 185 31.44 -63.20 2.74
N ALA A 186 32.23 -62.25 2.22
CA ALA A 186 33.55 -62.53 1.65
C ALA A 186 34.49 -63.12 2.71
N HIS A 187 34.48 -62.58 3.93
CA HIS A 187 35.30 -63.09 5.03
C HIS A 187 34.85 -64.48 5.51
N ARG A 188 33.55 -64.78 5.47
CA ARG A 188 33.02 -66.12 5.76
C ARG A 188 33.31 -67.16 4.67
N ARG A 189 33.41 -66.75 3.40
CA ARG A 189 33.75 -67.66 2.28
C ARG A 189 35.24 -68.01 2.23
N ALA A 190 36.10 -67.20 2.84
CA ALA A 190 37.55 -67.40 2.88
C ALA A 190 38.02 -68.29 4.04
N LYS A 191 37.09 -68.77 4.89
CA LYS A 191 37.30 -69.77 5.95
C LYS A 191 36.63 -71.07 5.56
#